data_AF-A0A8H7ECZ3-F1
#
_entry.id   AF-A0A8H7ECZ3-F1
#
_cell.length_a   1.000
_cell.length_b   1.000
_cell.length_c   1.000
_cell.angle_alpha   90.00
_cell.angle_beta   90.00
_cell.angle_gamma   90.00
#
_symmetry.space_group_name_H-M   'P 1'
#
loop_
_entity.id
_entity.type
_entity.pdbx_description
1 polymer ?
#
loop_
_entity_poly.entity_id
_entity_poly.type
_entity_poly.pdbx_seq_one_letter_code
_entity_poly.pdbx_strand_id
1 'polypeptide(L)'
;MELPTHQPLLAEDTDEDLSDEQIRELLNEAAVRMRAKAATAPPVSKSDAPFRLPKLQPGHIADTYEKTDGNITRLDHSKLVDKKQQALANGIKKIEDPLQIKKQKQEEKKATAGSQWFNMPKTDLTPGLRRDLQLLKMRNVLDPKRHYKKDNKKGDVPAFSQVGTIIEGATEFYSSRLKNKDRKQTMLEEVIAQEHDTGRFKRKYEDIQTAKASGKKAHYKALKAKRNKGKVVKP
;
A
#
# COMPACT_ATOMS: atom_id res chain seq x y z
N MET A 1 105.02 -1.99 -24.93
CA MET A 1 103.68 -2.58 -25.09
C MET A 1 102.80 -1.91 -24.04
N GLU A 2 102.57 -0.61 -24.21
CA GLU A 2 101.38 -0.03 -24.82
C GLU A 2 100.14 -0.20 -23.92
N LEU A 3 99.88 0.87 -23.17
CA LEU A 3 98.68 1.12 -22.38
C LEU A 3 97.52 1.49 -23.32
N PRO A 4 96.29 1.02 -23.09
CA PRO A 4 95.11 1.65 -23.66
C PRO A 4 94.65 2.78 -22.74
N THR A 5 94.82 4.01 -23.21
CA THR A 5 94.23 5.23 -22.66
C THR A 5 92.83 5.46 -23.22
N HIS A 6 91.84 5.64 -22.35
CA HIS A 6 90.58 6.39 -22.59
C HIS A 6 90.05 6.79 -21.19
N GLN A 7 89.42 7.93 -20.90
CA GLN A 7 89.29 9.29 -21.40
C GLN A 7 88.57 10.02 -20.21
N PRO A 8 88.81 11.30 -19.89
CA PRO A 8 88.25 11.89 -18.67
C PRO A 8 86.74 12.10 -18.83
N LEU A 9 85.95 11.60 -17.88
CA LEU A 9 84.54 11.94 -17.76
C LEU A 9 84.43 13.35 -17.18
N LEU A 10 84.26 14.32 -18.08
CA LEU A 10 83.69 15.63 -17.78
C LEU A 10 82.27 15.43 -17.24
N ALA A 11 82.00 16.08 -16.11
CA ALA A 11 80.65 16.29 -15.63
C ALA A 11 79.96 17.31 -16.56
N GLU A 12 78.91 16.88 -17.24
CA GLU A 12 77.79 17.74 -17.59
C GLU A 12 76.56 17.17 -16.87
N ASP A 13 76.22 17.78 -15.72
CA ASP A 13 74.88 17.72 -15.16
C ASP A 13 73.99 18.56 -16.09
N THR A 14 73.39 17.91 -17.09
CA THR A 14 72.22 18.43 -17.78
C THR A 14 71.01 17.69 -17.21
N ASP A 15 70.18 18.40 -16.44
CA ASP A 15 68.84 17.96 -16.04
C ASP A 15 67.91 17.93 -17.28
N GLU A 16 68.17 17.00 -18.20
CA GLU A 16 67.25 16.66 -19.29
C GLU A 16 66.27 15.60 -18.81
N ASP A 17 65.00 15.98 -18.65
CA ASP A 17 63.90 15.07 -18.39
C ASP A 17 63.86 13.97 -19.48
N LEU A 18 64.32 12.76 -19.13
CA LEU A 18 64.29 11.59 -20.00
C LEU A 18 62.88 11.40 -20.55
N SER A 19 62.74 11.35 -21.87
CA SER A 19 61.43 11.15 -22.50
C SER A 19 60.86 9.77 -22.16
N ASP A 20 59.53 9.66 -22.07
CA ASP A 20 58.83 8.40 -21.74
C ASP A 20 59.26 7.21 -22.62
N GLU A 21 59.70 7.48 -23.86
CA GLU A 21 60.19 6.47 -24.79
C GLU A 21 61.56 5.91 -24.36
N GLN A 22 62.47 6.78 -23.92
CA GLN A 22 63.79 6.39 -23.41
C GLN A 22 63.66 5.59 -22.10
N ILE A 23 62.70 5.96 -21.24
CA ILE A 23 62.41 5.21 -20.01
C ILE A 23 61.93 3.79 -20.34
N ARG A 24 61.07 3.63 -21.34
CA ARG A 24 60.57 2.31 -21.79
C ARG A 24 61.70 1.45 -22.35
N GLU A 25 62.60 2.05 -23.12
CA GLU A 25 63.73 1.33 -23.72
C GLU A 25 64.70 0.84 -22.63
N LEU A 26 64.99 1.69 -21.64
CA LEU A 26 65.87 1.36 -20.51
C LEU A 26 65.25 0.27 -19.60
N LEU A 27 63.93 0.29 -19.42
CA LEU A 27 63.20 -0.78 -18.73
C LEU A 27 63.26 -2.11 -19.49
N ASN A 28 63.13 -2.08 -20.81
CA ASN A 28 63.24 -3.29 -21.63
C ASN A 28 64.66 -3.88 -21.58
N GLU A 29 65.69 -3.03 -21.63
CA GLU A 29 67.07 -3.46 -21.51
C GLU A 29 67.34 -4.07 -20.11
N ALA A 30 66.84 -3.43 -19.05
CA ALA A 30 66.93 -3.96 -17.70
C ALA A 30 66.23 -5.33 -17.56
N ALA A 31 65.07 -5.51 -18.21
CA ALA A 31 64.35 -6.78 -18.21
C ALA A 31 65.15 -7.90 -18.89
N VAL A 32 65.82 -7.61 -20.01
CA VAL A 32 66.70 -8.57 -20.71
C VAL A 32 67.91 -8.92 -19.83
N ARG A 33 68.56 -7.94 -19.21
CA ARG A 33 69.69 -8.16 -18.30
C ARG A 33 69.30 -9.01 -17.08
N MET A 34 68.12 -8.77 -16.50
CA MET A 34 67.61 -9.56 -15.38
C MET A 34 67.29 -11.00 -15.78
N ARG A 35 66.72 -11.22 -16.97
CA ARG A 35 66.50 -12.58 -17.50
C ARG A 35 67.82 -13.30 -17.78
N ALA A 36 68.80 -12.62 -18.36
CA ALA A 36 70.13 -13.18 -18.57
C ALA A 36 70.78 -13.56 -17.22
N LYS A 37 70.72 -12.67 -16.22
CA LYS A 37 71.26 -12.91 -14.88
C LYS A 37 70.54 -14.05 -14.14
N ALA A 38 69.24 -14.20 -14.33
CA ALA A 38 68.47 -15.33 -13.78
C ALA A 38 68.84 -16.67 -14.45
N ALA A 39 69.31 -16.66 -15.71
CA ALA A 39 69.74 -17.86 -16.41
C ALA A 39 71.18 -18.30 -16.06
N THR A 40 72.06 -17.39 -15.61
CA THR A 40 73.48 -17.69 -15.29
C THR A 40 73.79 -17.88 -13.80
N ALA A 41 72.81 -17.82 -12.91
CA ALA A 41 73.05 -18.02 -11.47
C ALA A 41 72.93 -19.51 -11.08
N PRO A 42 73.97 -20.14 -10.49
CA PRO A 42 73.86 -21.48 -9.91
C PRO A 42 73.01 -21.48 -8.62
N PRO A 43 72.32 -22.60 -8.28
CA PRO A 43 71.44 -22.66 -7.13
C PRO A 43 72.27 -22.73 -5.82
N VAL A 44 72.26 -21.65 -5.04
CA VAL A 44 72.71 -21.68 -3.64
C VAL A 44 71.62 -22.31 -2.79
N SER A 45 71.86 -23.54 -2.34
CA SER A 45 71.14 -24.19 -1.27
C SER A 45 71.32 -23.39 0.02
N LYS A 46 70.22 -23.04 0.68
CA LYS A 46 70.24 -22.43 2.01
C LYS A 46 70.74 -23.49 2.99
N SER A 47 71.86 -23.23 3.65
CA SER A 47 72.38 -24.03 4.75
C SER A 47 71.45 -23.94 5.97
N ASP A 48 71.14 -25.10 6.54
CA ASP A 48 70.43 -25.24 7.81
C ASP A 48 71.28 -24.67 8.96
N ALA A 49 70.80 -23.59 9.59
CA ALA A 49 71.34 -23.09 10.85
C ALA A 49 70.59 -23.76 12.05
N PRO A 50 71.28 -24.22 13.12
CA PRO A 50 70.72 -25.13 14.11
C PRO A 50 69.89 -24.49 15.24
N PHE A 51 69.36 -23.27 15.06
CA PHE A 51 68.61 -22.59 16.13
C PHE A 51 67.18 -22.28 15.70
N ARG A 52 66.24 -23.11 16.17
CA ARG A 52 64.80 -22.93 15.94
C ARG A 52 64.22 -22.08 17.06
N LEU A 53 64.05 -20.78 16.79
CA LEU A 53 63.42 -19.85 17.73
C LEU A 53 62.00 -20.32 18.10
N PRO A 54 61.59 -20.22 19.37
CA PRO A 54 60.24 -20.59 19.79
C PRO A 54 59.22 -19.67 19.12
N LYS A 55 58.16 -20.26 18.57
CA LYS A 55 57.08 -19.51 17.93
C LYS A 55 56.30 -18.77 19.00
N LEU A 56 56.43 -17.45 19.05
CA LEU A 56 55.54 -16.59 19.81
C LEU A 56 54.13 -16.77 19.25
N GLN A 57 53.17 -17.07 20.13
CA GLN A 57 51.74 -17.05 19.82
C GLN A 57 51.20 -15.70 20.32
N PRO A 58 51.36 -14.61 19.55
CA PRO A 58 50.59 -13.42 19.85
C PRO A 58 49.13 -13.83 19.72
N GLY A 59 48.28 -13.48 20.68
CA GLY A 59 46.87 -13.84 20.63
C GLY A 59 46.14 -13.18 19.45
N HIS A 60 44.86 -12.83 19.64
CA HIS A 60 44.15 -12.08 18.62
C HIS A 60 44.76 -10.68 18.45
N ILE A 61 45.53 -10.50 17.39
CA ILE A 61 45.98 -9.19 16.91
C ILE A 61 44.79 -8.60 16.15
N ALA A 62 44.47 -7.33 16.42
CA ALA A 62 43.29 -6.65 15.89
C ALA A 62 43.11 -6.90 14.38
N ASP A 63 41.87 -7.14 13.97
CA ASP A 63 41.52 -7.36 12.57
C ASP A 63 42.02 -6.21 11.70
N THR A 64 43.08 -6.45 10.94
CA THR A 64 43.61 -5.46 10.00
C THR A 64 42.67 -5.31 8.80
N TYR A 65 42.63 -4.09 8.26
CA TYR A 65 41.88 -3.75 7.05
C TYR A 65 42.64 -4.14 5.76
N GLU A 66 43.70 -4.94 5.89
CA GLU A 66 44.59 -5.31 4.80
C GLU A 66 44.46 -6.81 4.50
N LYS A 67 44.31 -7.14 3.23
CA LYS A 67 44.34 -8.49 2.68
C LYS A 67 45.63 -8.65 1.89
N THR A 68 46.44 -9.64 2.27
CA THR A 68 47.67 -10.02 1.57
C THR A 68 47.39 -11.17 0.61
N ASP A 69 47.34 -10.86 -0.69
CA ASP A 69 47.26 -11.86 -1.75
C ASP A 69 48.66 -12.04 -2.35
N GLY A 70 49.42 -13.02 -1.82
CA GLY A 70 50.79 -13.26 -2.24
C GLY A 70 51.74 -12.13 -1.83
N ASN A 71 52.33 -11.43 -2.81
CA ASN A 71 53.37 -10.40 -2.58
C ASN A 71 52.82 -8.96 -2.55
N ILE A 72 51.50 -8.77 -2.64
CA ILE A 72 50.84 -7.45 -2.68
C ILE A 72 49.83 -7.35 -1.54
N THR A 73 49.99 -6.34 -0.69
CA THR A 73 49.04 -5.93 0.35
C THR A 73 47.97 -5.01 -0.27
N ARG A 74 46.70 -5.40 -0.21
CA ARG A 74 45.57 -4.58 -0.66
C ARG A 74 44.62 -4.26 0.49
N LEU A 75 43.95 -3.13 0.43
CA LEU A 75 42.92 -2.76 1.40
C LEU A 75 41.63 -3.56 1.17
N ASP A 76 41.04 -4.07 2.25
CA ASP A 76 39.81 -4.87 2.25
C ASP A 76 38.56 -3.98 2.31
N HIS A 77 38.04 -3.66 1.13
CA HIS A 77 36.82 -2.87 0.95
C HIS A 77 35.59 -3.44 1.67
N SER A 78 35.55 -4.74 1.97
CA SER A 78 34.42 -5.35 2.69
C SER A 78 34.40 -5.07 4.19
N LYS A 79 35.56 -4.72 4.78
CA LYS A 79 35.71 -4.39 6.21
C LYS A 79 35.71 -2.89 6.50
N LEU A 80 35.80 -2.07 5.46
CA LEU A 80 35.80 -0.60 5.54
C LEU A 80 34.45 -0.01 5.95
N VAL A 81 33.35 -0.70 5.63
CA VAL A 81 31.99 -0.25 5.93
C VAL A 81 31.37 -1.21 6.93
N ASP A 82 30.79 -0.67 8.00
CA ASP A 82 30.06 -1.48 8.97
C ASP A 82 28.92 -2.23 8.26
N LYS A 83 28.73 -3.52 8.59
CA LYS A 83 27.71 -4.37 7.97
C LYS A 83 26.31 -3.75 8.08
N LYS A 84 26.05 -3.00 9.17
CA LYS A 84 24.81 -2.25 9.36
C LYS A 84 24.63 -1.14 8.33
N GLN A 85 25.69 -0.39 8.03
CA GLN A 85 25.68 0.68 7.03
C GLN A 85 25.53 0.11 5.62
N GLN A 86 26.21 -1.01 5.33
CA GLN A 86 26.08 -1.69 4.05
C GLN A 86 24.66 -2.24 3.83
N ALA A 87 24.03 -2.80 4.86
CA ALA A 87 22.63 -3.24 4.80
C ALA A 87 21.65 -2.07 4.62
N LEU A 88 21.89 -0.92 5.27
CA LEU A 88 21.07 0.29 5.09
C LEU A 88 21.22 0.92 3.69
N ALA A 89 22.41 0.81 3.09
CA ALA A 89 22.69 1.32 1.74
C ALA A 89 22.09 0.41 0.65
N ASN A 90 22.22 -0.91 0.83
CA ASN A 90 21.73 -1.90 -0.13
C ASN A 90 20.23 -2.20 0.02
N GLY A 91 19.61 -1.76 1.12
CA GLY A 91 18.18 -1.88 1.33
C GLY A 91 17.39 -1.02 0.35
N ILE A 92 16.37 -1.61 -0.30
CA ILE A 92 15.48 -0.90 -1.21
C ILE A 92 14.75 0.20 -0.43
N LYS A 93 15.13 1.47 -0.68
CA LYS A 93 14.45 2.62 -0.11
C LYS A 93 13.19 2.88 -0.91
N LYS A 94 12.03 2.65 -0.30
CA LYS A 94 10.74 3.03 -0.87
C LYS A 94 10.62 4.55 -0.81
N ILE A 95 10.91 5.21 -1.93
CA ILE A 95 10.74 6.66 -2.07
C ILE A 95 9.25 6.88 -2.36
N GLU A 96 8.51 7.34 -1.36
CA GLU A 96 7.10 7.70 -1.54
C GLU A 96 6.96 9.21 -1.68
N ASP A 97 6.17 9.64 -2.67
CA ASP A 97 5.88 11.05 -2.89
C ASP A 97 5.10 11.62 -1.69
N PRO A 98 5.60 12.67 -1.00
CA PRO A 98 4.96 13.20 0.20
C PRO A 98 3.57 13.79 -0.09
N LEU A 99 3.31 14.22 -1.33
CA LEU A 99 2.00 14.69 -1.76
C LEU A 99 1.00 13.54 -1.93
N GLN A 100 1.44 12.40 -2.48
CA GLN A 100 0.59 11.22 -2.65
C GLN A 100 0.18 10.66 -1.29
N ILE A 101 1.13 10.55 -0.35
CA ILE A 101 0.85 10.11 1.03
C ILE A 101 -0.17 11.06 1.70
N LYS A 102 0.02 12.38 1.56
CA LYS A 102 -0.93 13.37 2.12
C LYS A 102 -2.31 13.22 1.51
N LYS A 103 -2.40 12.97 0.20
CA LYS A 103 -3.68 12.77 -0.51
C LYS A 103 -4.37 11.49 -0.05
N GLN A 104 -3.67 10.36 -0.01
CA GLN A 104 -4.20 9.07 0.47
C GLN A 104 -4.71 9.19 1.91
N LYS A 105 -3.93 9.81 2.81
CA LYS A 105 -4.34 10.04 4.20
C LYS A 105 -5.57 10.95 4.31
N GLN A 106 -5.76 11.90 3.40
CA GLN A 106 -6.97 12.71 3.36
C GLN A 106 -8.18 11.92 2.84
N GLU A 107 -7.98 11.04 1.87
CA GLU A 107 -9.03 10.16 1.35
C GLU A 107 -9.48 9.15 2.42
N GLU A 108 -8.55 8.52 3.14
CA GLU A 108 -8.84 7.64 4.28
C GLU A 108 -9.64 8.37 5.39
N LYS A 109 -9.26 9.62 5.68
CA LYS A 109 -10.00 10.48 6.62
C LYS A 109 -11.40 10.85 6.13
N LYS A 110 -11.62 10.96 4.82
CA LYS A 110 -12.95 11.25 4.23
C LYS A 110 -13.80 9.98 4.09
N ALA A 111 -13.16 8.82 3.95
CA ALA A 111 -13.81 7.52 3.85
C ALA A 111 -14.43 7.08 5.20
N THR A 112 -14.00 7.69 6.29
CA THR A 112 -14.28 7.21 7.64
C THR A 112 -14.74 8.37 8.52
N ALA A 113 -15.69 8.13 9.43
CA ALA A 113 -16.16 9.13 10.41
C ALA A 113 -15.08 9.57 11.43
N GLY A 114 -13.93 8.88 11.45
CA GLY A 114 -12.79 9.14 12.33
C GLY A 114 -12.74 8.23 13.57
N SER A 115 -11.66 8.35 14.34
CA SER A 115 -11.41 7.51 15.52
C SER A 115 -12.39 7.74 16.66
N GLN A 116 -12.93 8.96 16.79
CA GLN A 116 -13.95 9.32 17.78
C GLN A 116 -15.25 8.52 17.60
N TRP A 117 -15.48 8.00 16.40
CA TRP A 117 -16.64 7.17 16.08
C TRP A 117 -16.21 5.83 15.48
N PHE A 118 -15.23 5.20 16.15
CA PHE A 118 -14.72 3.85 15.87
C PHE A 118 -14.49 3.54 14.40
N ASN A 119 -14.04 4.54 13.64
CA ASN A 119 -13.81 4.43 12.22
C ASN A 119 -15.04 3.94 11.41
N MET A 120 -16.23 4.46 11.70
CA MET A 120 -17.44 4.12 10.93
C MET A 120 -17.26 4.46 9.43
N PRO A 121 -17.57 3.52 8.52
CA PRO A 121 -17.38 3.74 7.09
C PRO A 121 -18.39 4.73 6.53
N LYS A 122 -18.00 5.39 5.44
CA LYS A 122 -18.88 6.24 4.64
C LYS A 122 -20.00 5.38 4.02
N THR A 123 -21.21 5.92 4.01
CA THR A 123 -22.38 5.25 3.45
C THR A 123 -22.18 4.98 1.96
N ASP A 124 -22.23 3.71 1.56
CA ASP A 124 -22.34 3.31 0.16
C ASP A 124 -23.81 3.26 -0.25
N LEU A 125 -24.20 4.10 -1.22
CA LEU A 125 -25.60 4.29 -1.57
C LEU A 125 -26.08 3.23 -2.57
N THR A 126 -26.22 1.99 -2.10
CA THR A 126 -26.86 0.93 -2.88
C THR A 126 -28.37 1.21 -3.03
N PRO A 127 -29.02 0.77 -4.13
CA PRO A 127 -30.45 0.98 -4.30
C PRO A 127 -31.30 0.27 -3.24
N GLY A 128 -30.82 -0.86 -2.68
CA GLY A 128 -31.45 -1.53 -1.54
C GLY A 128 -31.42 -0.66 -0.29
N LEU A 129 -30.22 -0.21 0.10
CA LEU A 129 -30.03 0.64 1.27
C LEU A 129 -30.82 1.95 1.17
N ARG A 130 -30.89 2.55 -0.03
CA ARG A 130 -31.68 3.76 -0.25
C ARG A 130 -33.16 3.57 0.08
N ARG A 131 -33.75 2.41 -0.28
CA ARG A 131 -35.15 2.10 0.04
C ARG A 131 -35.34 1.89 1.54
N ASP A 132 -34.40 1.18 2.17
CA ASP A 132 -34.41 0.94 3.62
C ASP A 132 -34.28 2.25 4.42
N LEU A 133 -33.44 3.18 3.98
CA LEU A 133 -33.32 4.50 4.60
C LEU A 133 -34.59 5.34 4.41
N GLN A 134 -35.21 5.28 3.23
CA GLN A 134 -36.50 5.92 2.99
C GLN A 134 -37.60 5.34 3.89
N LEU A 135 -37.61 4.03 4.05
CA LEU A 135 -38.53 3.32 4.95
C LEU A 135 -38.35 3.79 6.39
N LEU A 136 -37.10 3.91 6.87
CA LEU A 136 -36.79 4.39 8.21
C LEU A 136 -37.22 5.84 8.43
N LYS A 137 -37.06 6.70 7.41
CA LYS A 137 -37.60 8.08 7.43
C LYS A 137 -39.13 8.10 7.54
N MET A 138 -39.81 7.16 6.88
CA MET A 138 -41.27 7.02 6.87
C MET A 138 -41.81 6.07 7.97
N ARG A 139 -41.00 5.73 8.99
CA ARG A 139 -41.37 4.77 10.04
C ARG A 139 -42.65 5.12 10.80
N ASN A 140 -43.03 6.40 10.82
CA ASN A 140 -44.26 6.90 11.43
C ASN A 140 -45.54 6.47 10.69
N VAL A 141 -45.45 6.08 9.42
CA VAL A 141 -46.60 5.65 8.61
C VAL A 141 -46.81 4.15 8.67
N LEU A 142 -45.77 3.39 9.03
CA LEU A 142 -45.77 1.93 9.02
C LEU A 142 -46.78 1.36 10.02
N ASP A 143 -46.64 1.73 11.29
CA ASP A 143 -47.53 1.28 12.36
C ASP A 143 -48.39 2.46 12.86
N PRO A 144 -49.73 2.40 12.75
CA PRO A 144 -50.61 3.46 13.24
C PRO A 144 -50.57 3.67 14.76
N LYS A 145 -50.08 2.68 15.52
CA LYS A 145 -50.01 2.74 16.99
C LYS A 145 -48.66 3.26 17.49
N ARG A 146 -47.64 3.31 16.63
CA ARG A 146 -46.29 3.76 17.01
C ARG A 146 -46.03 5.16 16.47
N HIS A 147 -46.05 6.13 17.38
CA HIS A 147 -45.71 7.51 17.09
C HIS A 147 -44.24 7.77 17.44
N TYR A 148 -43.43 8.07 16.43
CA TYR A 148 -42.02 8.41 16.59
C TYR A 148 -41.80 9.92 16.62
N LYS A 149 -40.70 10.36 17.25
CA LYS A 149 -40.24 11.74 17.16
C LYS A 149 -39.94 12.11 15.70
N LYS A 150 -40.41 13.27 15.27
CA LYS A 150 -40.23 13.76 13.89
C LYS A 150 -38.77 14.21 13.68
N ASP A 151 -38.09 13.59 12.74
CA ASP A 151 -36.79 14.05 12.25
C ASP A 151 -36.98 15.04 11.10
N ASN A 152 -36.57 16.30 11.30
CA ASN A 152 -36.66 17.36 10.30
C ASN A 152 -35.35 17.55 9.51
N LYS A 153 -34.46 16.55 9.49
CA LYS A 153 -33.20 16.64 8.76
C LYS A 153 -33.48 16.69 7.25
N LYS A 154 -32.86 17.65 6.56
CA LYS A 154 -33.01 17.85 5.10
C LYS A 154 -32.41 16.70 4.27
N GLY A 155 -31.43 15.98 4.82
CA GLY A 155 -30.80 14.84 4.14
C GLY A 155 -31.55 13.54 4.41
N ASP A 156 -31.92 12.82 3.34
CA ASP A 156 -32.51 11.48 3.42
C ASP A 156 -31.48 10.40 3.80
N VAL A 157 -30.21 10.65 3.47
CA VAL A 157 -29.13 9.67 3.61
C VAL A 157 -28.08 10.20 4.58
N PRO A 158 -27.73 9.46 5.63
CA PRO A 158 -26.62 9.82 6.51
C PRO A 158 -25.27 9.69 5.79
N ALA A 159 -24.31 10.56 6.10
CA ALA A 159 -22.98 10.52 5.47
C ALA A 159 -22.19 9.24 5.80
N PHE A 160 -22.36 8.72 7.00
CA PHE A 160 -21.75 7.48 7.49
C PHE A 160 -22.85 6.58 8.02
N SER A 161 -22.82 5.30 7.64
CA SER A 161 -23.78 4.30 8.11
C SER A 161 -23.26 2.88 7.91
N GLN A 162 -23.81 1.95 8.66
CA GLN A 162 -23.56 0.54 8.54
C GLN A 162 -24.86 -0.23 8.78
N VAL A 163 -25.07 -1.30 8.04
CA VAL A 163 -26.19 -2.23 8.24
C VAL A 163 -25.70 -3.35 9.14
N GLY A 164 -26.44 -3.62 10.20
CA GLY A 164 -26.15 -4.70 11.14
C GLY A 164 -27.39 -5.54 11.43
N THR A 165 -27.17 -6.75 11.93
CA THR A 165 -28.22 -7.67 12.34
C THR A 165 -28.21 -7.79 13.86
N ILE A 166 -29.39 -7.84 14.47
CA ILE A 166 -29.51 -8.00 15.92
C ILE A 166 -29.13 -9.44 16.29
N ILE A 167 -28.15 -9.59 17.18
CA ILE A 167 -27.82 -10.87 17.81
C ILE A 167 -28.65 -10.97 19.08
N GLU A 168 -29.62 -11.88 19.09
CA GLU A 168 -30.54 -12.08 20.23
C GLU A 168 -29.77 -12.61 21.45
N GLY A 169 -30.18 -12.15 22.64
CA GLY A 169 -29.56 -12.56 23.91
C GLY A 169 -29.81 -14.02 24.26
N ALA A 170 -28.91 -14.63 25.04
CA ALA A 170 -29.01 -16.03 25.43
C ALA A 170 -30.21 -16.37 26.34
N THR A 171 -30.86 -15.36 26.92
CA THR A 171 -31.96 -15.53 27.89
C THR A 171 -33.35 -15.50 27.25
N GLU A 172 -33.49 -15.04 26.00
CA GLU A 172 -34.78 -14.86 25.35
C GLU A 172 -34.94 -15.81 24.16
N PHE A 173 -35.61 -16.95 24.39
CA PHE A 173 -35.78 -17.99 23.37
C PHE A 173 -37.10 -17.91 22.59
N TYR A 174 -38.19 -17.48 23.24
CA TYR A 174 -39.54 -17.68 22.70
C TYR A 174 -40.26 -16.40 22.28
N SER A 175 -39.88 -15.24 22.81
CA SER A 175 -40.61 -13.97 22.59
C SER A 175 -39.98 -13.10 21.51
N SER A 176 -38.71 -12.73 21.68
CA SER A 176 -38.01 -11.77 20.81
C SER A 176 -37.27 -12.41 19.64
N ARG A 177 -37.02 -13.72 19.71
CA ARG A 177 -36.27 -14.46 18.70
C ARG A 177 -37.10 -14.74 17.45
N LEU A 178 -36.61 -14.30 16.30
CA LEU A 178 -37.21 -14.61 15.00
C LEU A 178 -36.83 -16.01 14.55
N LYS A 179 -37.81 -16.77 14.05
CA LYS A 179 -37.56 -18.08 13.41
C LYS A 179 -36.81 -17.87 12.10
N ASN A 180 -36.06 -18.89 11.67
CA ASN A 180 -35.22 -18.79 10.47
C ASN A 180 -35.98 -18.40 9.18
N LYS A 181 -37.26 -18.78 9.08
CA LYS A 181 -38.12 -18.46 7.92
C LYS A 181 -38.53 -16.99 7.87
N ASP A 182 -38.65 -16.37 9.05
CA ASP A 182 -39.10 -14.99 9.21
C ASP A 182 -37.92 -14.01 9.12
N ARG A 183 -36.69 -14.50 9.28
CA ARG A 183 -35.45 -13.72 9.08
C ARG A 183 -35.27 -13.36 7.61
N LYS A 184 -35.28 -12.07 7.31
CA LYS A 184 -35.10 -11.50 5.97
C LYS A 184 -33.76 -10.78 5.85
N GLN A 185 -33.33 -10.50 4.63
CA GLN A 185 -32.05 -9.83 4.37
C GLN A 185 -32.14 -8.31 4.55
N THR A 186 -33.30 -7.72 4.27
CA THR A 186 -33.52 -6.27 4.30
C THR A 186 -34.72 -5.91 5.15
N MET A 187 -34.73 -4.69 5.71
CA MET A 187 -35.86 -4.19 6.51
C MET A 187 -37.13 -4.07 5.64
N LEU A 188 -36.99 -3.66 4.38
CA LEU A 188 -38.10 -3.59 3.45
C LEU A 188 -38.76 -4.95 3.22
N GLU A 189 -37.97 -6.01 3.04
CA GLU A 189 -38.48 -7.36 2.82
C GLU A 189 -39.30 -7.86 4.03
N GLU A 190 -38.85 -7.56 5.24
CA GLU A 190 -39.59 -7.86 6.47
C GLU A 190 -40.93 -7.12 6.52
N VAL A 191 -40.94 -5.83 6.18
CA VAL A 191 -42.19 -5.04 6.11
C VAL A 191 -43.15 -5.57 5.04
N ILE A 192 -42.64 -6.01 3.90
CA ILE A 192 -43.46 -6.61 2.84
C ILE A 192 -44.06 -7.94 3.30
N ALA A 193 -43.28 -8.79 3.98
CA ALA A 193 -43.79 -10.04 4.55
C ALA A 193 -44.91 -9.78 5.55
N GLN A 194 -44.71 -8.82 6.47
CA GLN A 194 -45.73 -8.42 7.45
C GLN A 194 -46.99 -7.85 6.80
N GLU A 195 -46.86 -7.10 5.70
CA GLU A 195 -48.01 -6.57 4.96
C GLU A 195 -48.80 -7.67 4.25
N HIS A 196 -48.14 -8.76 3.83
CA HIS A 196 -48.83 -9.91 3.25
C HIS A 196 -49.85 -10.53 4.22
N ASP A 197 -49.54 -10.50 5.52
CA ASP A 197 -50.42 -10.97 6.59
C ASP A 197 -51.43 -9.90 7.03
N THR A 198 -51.02 -8.63 7.08
CA THR A 198 -51.83 -7.55 7.65
C THR A 198 -52.79 -6.92 6.63
N GLY A 199 -52.40 -6.81 5.36
CA GLY A 199 -53.18 -6.22 4.26
C GLY A 199 -53.55 -4.73 4.44
N ARG A 200 -52.94 -4.05 5.41
CA ARG A 200 -53.34 -2.70 5.83
C ARG A 200 -52.91 -1.66 4.82
N PHE A 201 -51.66 -1.71 4.36
CA PHE A 201 -51.16 -0.72 3.40
C PHE A 201 -51.95 -0.77 2.11
N LYS A 202 -52.31 -1.96 1.62
CA LYS A 202 -53.18 -2.11 0.46
C LYS A 202 -54.54 -1.43 0.68
N ARG A 203 -55.24 -1.78 1.76
CA ARG A 203 -56.54 -1.18 2.10
C ARG A 203 -56.43 0.34 2.23
N LYS A 204 -55.44 0.85 2.97
CA LYS A 204 -55.29 2.28 3.18
C LYS A 204 -54.90 3.02 1.90
N TYR A 205 -54.11 2.38 1.05
CA TYR A 205 -53.79 2.90 -0.28
C TYR A 205 -55.05 3.04 -1.12
N GLU A 206 -55.91 2.03 -1.18
CA GLU A 206 -57.19 2.08 -1.89
C GLU A 206 -58.11 3.18 -1.35
N ASP A 207 -58.24 3.31 -0.02
CA ASP A 207 -58.99 4.41 0.62
C ASP A 207 -58.46 5.79 0.20
N ILE A 208 -57.13 5.94 0.15
CA ILE A 208 -56.50 7.20 -0.27
C ILE A 208 -56.73 7.43 -1.76
N GLN A 209 -56.63 6.40 -2.59
CA GLN A 209 -56.84 6.53 -4.03
C GLN A 209 -58.29 6.88 -4.35
N THR A 210 -59.26 6.25 -3.71
CA THR A 210 -60.69 6.58 -3.88
C THR A 210 -60.99 8.00 -3.42
N ALA A 211 -60.47 8.42 -2.25
CA ALA A 211 -60.60 9.79 -1.78
C ALA A 211 -59.95 10.81 -2.74
N LYS A 212 -58.75 10.50 -3.25
CA LYS A 212 -58.05 11.35 -4.24
C LYS A 212 -58.70 11.32 -5.62
N ALA A 213 -59.42 10.26 -6.00
CA ALA A 213 -60.10 10.15 -7.28
C ALA A 213 -61.50 10.79 -7.27
N SER A 214 -62.10 10.94 -6.09
CA SER A 214 -63.38 11.60 -5.90
C SER A 214 -63.38 13.01 -6.52
N GLY A 215 -64.49 13.36 -7.19
CA GLY A 215 -64.68 14.68 -7.80
C GLY A 215 -63.82 15.00 -9.03
N LYS A 216 -62.90 14.12 -9.45
CA LYS A 216 -62.03 14.36 -10.61
C LYS A 216 -62.72 14.07 -11.95
N LYS A 217 -61.91 13.94 -13.02
CA LYS A 217 -62.34 13.69 -14.41
C LYS A 217 -63.35 12.54 -14.55
N ALA A 218 -63.17 11.43 -13.83
CA ALA A 218 -64.08 10.29 -13.90
C ALA A 218 -65.50 10.66 -13.44
N HIS A 219 -65.60 11.38 -12.32
CA HIS A 219 -66.87 11.89 -11.80
C HIS A 219 -67.53 12.87 -12.80
N TYR A 220 -66.76 13.80 -13.35
CA TYR A 220 -67.25 14.75 -14.35
C TYR A 220 -67.74 14.05 -15.64
N LYS A 221 -67.01 13.05 -16.14
CA LYS A 221 -67.42 12.25 -17.29
C LYS A 221 -68.70 11.47 -17.01
N ALA A 222 -68.85 10.89 -15.82
CA ALA A 222 -70.07 10.20 -15.41
C ALA A 222 -71.29 11.14 -15.35
N LEU A 223 -71.11 12.37 -14.84
CA LEU A 223 -72.17 13.39 -14.87
C LEU A 223 -72.56 13.80 -16.28
N LYS A 224 -71.59 14.00 -17.18
CA LYS A 224 -71.84 14.29 -18.60
C LYS A 224 -72.59 13.16 -19.29
N ALA A 225 -72.20 11.90 -19.04
CA ALA A 225 -72.88 10.73 -19.59
C ALA A 225 -74.34 10.66 -19.11
N LYS A 226 -74.60 10.91 -17.81
CA LYS A 226 -75.97 11.00 -17.27
C LYS A 226 -76.79 12.12 -17.94
N ARG A 227 -76.19 13.30 -18.13
CA ARG A 227 -76.86 14.44 -18.82
C ARG A 227 -77.17 14.13 -20.29
N ASN A 228 -76.28 13.46 -21.00
CA ASN A 228 -76.50 13.09 -22.40
C ASN A 228 -77.54 11.98 -22.54
N LYS A 229 -77.61 11.04 -21.59
CA LYS A 229 -78.61 9.95 -21.58
C LYS A 229 -80.05 10.44 -21.39
N GLY A 230 -80.25 11.60 -20.75
CA GLY A 230 -81.56 12.24 -20.58
C GLY A 230 -82.01 13.09 -21.77
N LYS A 231 -81.18 13.29 -22.80
CA LYS A 231 -81.61 13.94 -24.04
C LYS A 231 -82.30 12.92 -24.92
N VAL A 232 -83.63 12.82 -24.81
CA VAL A 232 -84.46 12.21 -25.86
C VAL A 232 -84.29 13.09 -27.10
N VAL A 233 -83.60 12.58 -28.10
CA VAL A 233 -83.59 13.19 -29.43
C VAL A 233 -85.00 13.00 -29.96
N LYS A 234 -85.82 14.08 -29.95
CA LYS A 234 -87.07 14.06 -30.70
C LYS A 234 -86.72 13.88 -32.19
N PRO A 235 -87.45 13.01 -32.92
CA PRO A 235 -87.20 12.70 -34.31
C PRO A 235 -87.29 13.96 -35.19
#